data_AF-A0A1V6JGA8-F1
#
_entry.id   AF-A0A1V6JGA8-F1
#
_cell.length_a   1.000
_cell.length_b   1.000
_cell.length_c   1.000
_cell.angle_alpha   90.00
_cell.angle_beta   90.00
_cell.angle_gamma   90.00
#
_symmetry.space_group_name_H-M   'P 1'
#
loop_
_entity.id
_entity.type
_entity.pdbx_description
1 polymer ?
#
loop_
_entity_poly.entity_id
_entity_poly.type
_entity_poly.pdbx_seq_one_letter_code
_entity_poly.pdbx_strand_id
1 'polypeptide(L)'
;MIDNNLLKRFYRQSIIIFLILGTICAITFIWIVPQFYFNAVPFIFFYFFLLGYFTFKFLIKIHNLPTQQFTKKFMVFSYIKFFGSIIIAFLFLYFFPSHQIPFLVIFIILYFTTLIQGVRNFLRVLNQRNPK
;
A
#
# COMPACT_ATOMS: atom_id res chain seq x y z
N MET A 1 -4.44 23.32 6.45
CA MET A 1 -3.03 23.28 6.90
C MET A 1 -2.65 21.98 7.62
N ILE A 2 -3.50 21.46 8.52
CA ILE A 2 -3.25 20.20 9.28
C ILE A 2 -3.08 18.99 8.34
N ASP A 3 -3.91 18.89 7.30
CA ASP A 3 -3.91 17.77 6.36
C ASP A 3 -2.58 17.60 5.60
N ASN A 4 -1.93 18.69 5.21
CA ASN A 4 -0.66 18.63 4.46
C ASN A 4 0.49 18.09 5.31
N ASN A 5 0.54 18.44 6.60
CA ASN A 5 1.57 17.95 7.52
C ASN A 5 1.40 16.46 7.83
N LEU A 6 0.15 16.00 7.99
CA LEU A 6 -0.17 14.58 8.16
C LEU A 6 0.21 13.77 6.91
N LEU A 7 -0.10 14.31 5.73
CA LEU A 7 0.18 13.67 4.44
C LEU A 7 1.70 13.58 4.18
N LYS A 8 2.46 14.65 4.50
CA LYS A 8 3.93 14.66 4.43
C LYS A 8 4.56 13.64 5.38
N ARG A 9 4.03 13.52 6.60
CA ARG A 9 4.50 12.53 7.58
C ARG A 9 4.22 11.09 7.11
N PHE A 10 3.02 10.82 6.60
CA PHE A 10 2.66 9.53 6.02
C PHE A 10 3.56 9.18 4.84
N TYR A 11 3.79 10.14 3.94
CA TYR A 11 4.64 9.98 2.77
C TYR A 11 6.08 9.61 3.17
N ARG A 12 6.67 10.35 4.12
CA ARG A 12 8.01 10.07 4.63
C ARG A 12 8.11 8.68 5.29
N GLN A 13 7.12 8.29 6.10
CA GLN A 13 7.09 6.96 6.71
C GLN A 13 6.97 5.85 5.65
N SER A 14 6.14 6.08 4.63
CA SER A 14 5.95 5.13 3.53
C SER A 14 7.23 4.97 2.73
N ILE A 15 7.95 6.05 2.40
CA ILE A 15 9.26 5.96 1.74
C ILE A 15 10.22 5.10 2.56
N ILE A 16 10.33 5.35 3.87
CA ILE A 16 11.27 4.60 4.72
C ILE A 16 10.92 3.10 4.72
N ILE A 17 9.64 2.75 4.89
CA ILE A 17 9.20 1.34 4.91
C ILE A 17 9.45 0.67 3.55
N PHE A 18 9.11 1.35 2.45
CA PHE A 18 9.32 0.80 1.11
C PHE A 18 10.79 0.68 0.73
N LEU A 19 11.64 1.60 1.20
CA LEU A 19 13.10 1.47 1.06
C LEU A 19 13.62 0.27 1.85
N ILE A 20 13.20 0.10 3.11
CA ILE A 20 13.62 -1.05 3.92
C ILE A 20 13.17 -2.37 3.27
N LEU A 21 11.90 -2.46 2.87
CA LEU A 21 11.39 -3.66 2.19
C LEU A 21 12.05 -3.89 0.83
N GLY A 22 12.34 -2.83 0.08
CA GLY A 22 13.02 -2.91 -1.20
C GLY A 22 14.45 -3.42 -1.05
N THR A 23 15.18 -2.93 -0.03
CA THR A 23 16.53 -3.39 0.30
C THR A 23 16.53 -4.85 0.74
N ILE A 24 15.60 -5.25 1.63
CA ILE A 24 15.46 -6.65 2.05
C ILE A 24 15.18 -7.54 0.84
N CYS A 25 14.23 -7.13 -0.01
CA CYS A 25 13.85 -7.85 -1.22
C CYS A 25 15.03 -7.99 -2.19
N ALA A 26 15.80 -6.91 -2.43
CA ALA A 26 16.98 -6.94 -3.27
C ALA A 26 18.06 -7.87 -2.70
N ILE A 27 18.34 -7.82 -1.39
CA ILE A 27 19.30 -8.72 -0.74
C ILE A 27 18.84 -10.18 -0.88
N THR A 28 17.56 -10.47 -0.62
CA THR A 28 17.02 -11.84 -0.74
C THR A 28 17.17 -12.38 -2.15
N PHE A 29 16.87 -11.58 -3.17
CA PHE A 29 17.04 -12.04 -4.55
C PHE A 29 18.49 -12.14 -4.99
N ILE A 30 19.37 -11.24 -4.59
CA ILE A 30 20.78 -11.31 -5.02
C ILE A 30 21.50 -12.50 -4.34
N TRP A 31 21.26 -12.73 -3.05
CA TRP A 31 22.10 -13.63 -2.25
C TRP A 31 21.45 -14.96 -1.91
N ILE A 32 20.13 -15.02 -1.75
CA ILE A 32 19.43 -16.22 -1.26
C ILE A 32 18.80 -16.97 -2.43
N VAL A 33 18.10 -16.27 -3.33
CA VAL A 33 17.35 -16.92 -4.42
C VAL A 33 17.38 -16.15 -5.75
N PRO A 34 18.55 -16.07 -6.43
CA PRO A 34 18.73 -15.28 -7.66
C PRO A 34 17.89 -15.73 -8.85
N GLN A 35 17.57 -17.03 -8.91
CA GLN A 35 16.67 -17.60 -9.93
C GLN A 35 15.25 -17.02 -9.91
N PHE A 36 14.83 -16.37 -8.81
CA PHE A 36 13.52 -15.75 -8.69
C PHE A 36 13.53 -14.23 -8.88
N TYR A 37 14.68 -13.63 -9.21
CA TYR A 37 14.72 -12.21 -9.55
C TYR A 37 13.97 -11.97 -10.86
N PHE A 38 13.10 -10.95 -10.88
CA PHE A 38 12.41 -10.53 -12.08
C PHE A 38 12.36 -9.01 -12.18
N ASN A 39 12.48 -8.50 -13.41
CA ASN A 39 12.61 -7.05 -13.67
C ASN A 39 11.37 -6.24 -13.27
N ALA A 40 10.24 -6.91 -13.04
CA ALA A 40 8.99 -6.24 -12.73
C ALA A 40 8.81 -5.90 -11.23
N VAL A 41 9.72 -6.33 -10.35
CA VAL A 41 9.68 -6.04 -8.90
C VAL A 41 9.52 -4.54 -8.57
N PRO A 42 10.29 -3.61 -9.17
CA PRO A 42 10.17 -2.18 -8.86
C PRO A 42 8.77 -1.61 -9.15
N PHE A 43 8.10 -2.13 -10.18
CA PHE A 43 6.74 -1.69 -10.54
C PHE A 43 5.71 -2.09 -9.48
N ILE A 44 5.90 -3.23 -8.81
CA ILE A 44 5.03 -3.69 -7.72
C ILE A 44 5.18 -2.76 -6.52
N PHE A 45 6.41 -2.44 -6.14
CA PHE A 45 6.70 -1.49 -5.07
C PHE A 45 6.09 -0.11 -5.38
N PHE A 46 6.27 0.37 -6.61
CA PHE A 46 5.71 1.64 -7.04
C PHE A 46 4.18 1.65 -7.02
N TYR A 47 3.55 0.56 -7.50
CA TYR A 47 2.10 0.39 -7.45
C TYR A 47 1.57 0.49 -6.02
N PHE A 48 2.11 -0.28 -5.08
CA PHE A 48 1.66 -0.27 -3.69
C PHE A 48 1.94 1.06 -2.98
N PHE A 49 3.05 1.71 -3.33
CA PHE A 49 3.36 3.05 -2.82
C PHE A 49 2.30 4.07 -3.24
N LEU A 50 1.95 4.10 -4.53
CA LEU A 50 0.88 4.96 -5.05
C LEU A 50 -0.47 4.60 -4.44
N LEU A 51 -0.80 3.31 -4.37
CA LEU A 51 -2.04 2.81 -3.78
C LEU A 51 -2.19 3.27 -2.32
N GLY A 52 -1.13 3.15 -1.52
CA GLY A 52 -1.08 3.61 -0.14
C GLY A 52 -1.24 5.13 -0.04
N TYR A 53 -0.53 5.89 -0.88
CA TYR A 53 -0.64 7.35 -0.95
C TYR A 53 -2.06 7.81 -1.27
N PHE A 54 -2.67 7.27 -2.34
CA PHE A 54 -4.02 7.61 -2.75
C PHE A 54 -5.05 7.20 -1.68
N THR A 55 -4.88 6.03 -1.07
CA THR A 55 -5.74 5.57 0.03
C THR A 55 -5.71 6.55 1.19
N PHE A 56 -4.52 6.96 1.63
CA PHE A 56 -4.40 7.87 2.77
C PHE A 56 -4.92 9.28 2.44
N LYS A 57 -4.63 9.79 1.25
CA LYS A 57 -5.17 11.07 0.75
C LYS A 57 -6.70 11.03 0.68
N PHE A 58 -7.27 9.93 0.21
CA PHE A 58 -8.71 9.75 0.16
C PHE A 58 -9.32 9.72 1.56
N LEU A 59 -8.75 8.95 2.49
CA LEU A 59 -9.19 8.88 3.88
C LEU A 59 -9.20 10.24 4.57
N ILE A 60 -8.13 11.04 4.41
CA ILE A 60 -8.10 12.42 4.92
C ILE A 60 -9.18 13.28 4.24
N LYS A 61 -9.48 13.09 2.96
CA LYS A 61 -10.55 13.87 2.32
C LYS A 61 -11.94 13.54 2.87
N ILE A 62 -12.19 12.28 3.23
CA ILE A 62 -13.53 11.83 3.64
C ILE A 62 -13.76 11.80 5.15
N HIS A 63 -12.73 11.96 5.98
CA HIS A 63 -12.84 11.77 7.45
C HIS A 63 -13.82 12.72 8.16
N ASN A 64 -14.10 13.90 7.59
CA ASN A 64 -15.02 14.88 8.16
C ASN A 64 -16.50 14.61 7.82
N LEU A 65 -16.78 13.59 7.00
CA LEU A 65 -18.15 13.29 6.60
C LEU A 65 -18.91 12.59 7.72
N PRO A 66 -20.26 12.70 7.75
CA PRO A 66 -21.10 11.92 8.65
C PRO A 66 -20.82 10.42 8.52
N THR A 67 -20.90 9.67 9.62
CA THR A 67 -20.54 8.24 9.69
C THR A 67 -21.13 7.41 8.54
N GLN A 68 -22.40 7.62 8.20
CA GLN A 68 -23.05 6.88 7.12
C GLN A 68 -22.42 7.17 5.73
N GLN A 69 -22.11 8.44 5.45
CA GLN A 69 -21.48 8.84 4.19
C GLN A 69 -20.00 8.43 4.14
N PHE A 70 -19.29 8.53 5.27
CA PHE A 70 -17.92 8.04 5.42
C PHE A 70 -17.86 6.55 5.11
N THR A 71 -18.68 5.73 5.78
CA THR A 71 -18.70 4.28 5.61
C THR A 71 -19.01 3.88 4.17
N LYS A 72 -20.02 4.51 3.53
CA LYS A 72 -20.35 4.24 2.12
C LYS A 72 -19.17 4.52 1.18
N LYS A 73 -18.55 5.71 1.30
CA LYS A 73 -17.40 6.08 0.45
C LYS A 73 -16.17 5.24 0.73
N PHE A 74 -15.91 4.91 1.99
CA PHE A 74 -14.82 4.04 2.40
C PHE A 74 -14.98 2.61 1.85
N MET A 75 -16.19 2.05 1.91
CA MET A 75 -16.48 0.72 1.37
C MET A 75 -16.29 0.68 -0.15
N VAL A 76 -16.85 1.64 -0.89
CA VAL A 76 -16.67 1.73 -2.35
C VAL A 76 -15.20 1.85 -2.73
N PHE A 77 -14.44 2.72 -2.06
CA PHE A 77 -13.02 2.88 -2.34
C PHE A 77 -12.22 1.62 -1.99
N SER A 78 -12.54 0.97 -0.87
CA SER A 78 -11.88 -0.29 -0.46
C SER A 78 -12.18 -1.42 -1.44
N TYR A 79 -13.40 -1.49 -1.96
CA TYR A 79 -13.79 -2.41 -3.01
C TYR A 79 -12.99 -2.17 -4.29
N ILE A 80 -12.95 -0.93 -4.80
CA ILE A 80 -12.17 -0.56 -5.99
C ILE A 80 -10.68 -0.91 -5.80
N LYS A 81 -10.12 -0.61 -4.62
CA LYS A 81 -8.74 -0.93 -4.28
C LYS A 81 -8.47 -2.44 -4.29
N PHE A 82 -9.37 -3.22 -3.72
CA PHE A 82 -9.24 -4.68 -3.65
C PHE A 82 -9.31 -5.31 -5.04
N PHE A 83 -10.37 -5.03 -5.80
CA PHE A 83 -10.54 -5.55 -7.16
C PHE A 83 -9.47 -5.02 -8.12
N GLY A 84 -9.08 -3.75 -8.00
CA GLY A 84 -7.96 -3.19 -8.75
C GLY A 84 -6.65 -3.94 -8.48
N SER A 85 -6.38 -4.30 -7.21
CA SER A 85 -5.21 -5.10 -6.85
C SER A 85 -5.29 -6.52 -7.41
N ILE A 86 -6.47 -7.14 -7.44
CA ILE A 86 -6.68 -8.45 -8.08
C ILE A 86 -6.38 -8.37 -9.58
N ILE A 87 -6.90 -7.37 -10.28
CA ILE A 87 -6.67 -7.20 -11.73
C ILE A 87 -5.16 -7.04 -12.00
N ILE A 88 -4.47 -6.22 -11.22
CA ILE A 88 -3.01 -6.06 -11.35
C ILE A 88 -2.30 -7.39 -11.08
N ALA A 89 -2.69 -8.14 -10.05
CA ALA A 89 -2.11 -9.45 -9.79
C ALA A 89 -2.29 -10.42 -10.96
N PHE A 90 -3.49 -10.49 -11.55
CA PHE A 90 -3.75 -11.31 -12.74
C PHE A 90 -2.92 -10.87 -13.94
N LEU A 91 -2.83 -9.57 -14.22
CA LEU A 91 -2.02 -9.05 -15.33
C LEU A 91 -0.55 -9.48 -15.17
N PHE A 92 0.02 -9.34 -13.98
CA PHE A 92 1.40 -9.76 -13.73
C PHE A 92 1.60 -11.27 -13.86
N LEU A 93 0.68 -12.09 -13.34
CA LEU A 93 0.74 -13.55 -13.47
C LEU A 93 0.65 -13.99 -14.94
N TYR A 94 -0.10 -13.25 -15.76
CA TYR A 94 -0.22 -13.49 -17.19
C TYR A 94 1.07 -13.13 -17.95
N PHE A 95 1.70 -11.98 -17.65
CA PHE A 95 2.92 -11.55 -18.32
C PHE A 95 4.20 -12.26 -17.84
N PHE A 96 4.24 -12.73 -16.58
CA PHE A 96 5.43 -13.34 -15.98
C PHE A 96 5.13 -14.71 -15.33
N PRO A 97 4.70 -15.71 -16.12
CA PRO A 97 4.29 -17.02 -15.59
C PRO A 97 5.44 -17.82 -14.94
N SER A 98 6.70 -17.52 -15.27
CA SER A 98 7.87 -18.17 -14.66
C SER A 98 8.14 -17.72 -13.21
N HIS A 99 7.55 -16.61 -12.77
CA HIS A 99 7.84 -15.98 -11.48
C HIS A 99 6.58 -15.81 -10.60
N GLN A 100 5.56 -16.66 -10.79
CA GLN A 100 4.27 -16.53 -10.09
C GLN A 100 4.39 -16.57 -8.57
N ILE A 101 5.16 -17.53 -8.03
CA ILE A 101 5.34 -17.71 -6.59
C ILE A 101 6.04 -16.50 -5.96
N PRO A 102 7.25 -16.09 -6.39
CA PRO A 102 7.91 -14.93 -5.79
C PRO A 102 7.11 -13.63 -5.99
N PHE A 103 6.44 -13.48 -7.14
CA PHE A 103 5.52 -12.37 -7.37
C PHE A 103 4.41 -12.32 -6.32
N LEU A 104 3.67 -13.42 -6.13
CA LEU A 104 2.55 -13.48 -5.18
C LEU A 104 3.01 -13.21 -3.75
N VAL A 105 4.16 -13.74 -3.35
CA VAL A 105 4.71 -13.51 -2.00
C VAL A 105 4.98 -12.02 -1.78
N ILE A 106 5.70 -11.36 -2.68
CA ILE A 106 5.98 -9.90 -2.59
C ILE A 106 4.67 -9.12 -2.60
N PHE A 107 3.76 -9.48 -3.51
CA PHE A 107 2.49 -8.79 -3.68
C PHE A 107 1.63 -8.84 -2.41
N ILE A 108 1.53 -10.02 -1.79
CA ILE A 108 0.79 -10.22 -0.54
C ILE A 108 1.44 -9.44 0.61
N ILE A 109 2.77 -9.51 0.77
CA ILE A 109 3.50 -8.79 1.81
C ILE A 109 3.28 -7.28 1.68
N LEU A 110 3.41 -6.73 0.47
CA LEU A 110 3.21 -5.31 0.21
C LEU A 110 1.74 -4.89 0.41
N TYR A 111 0.78 -5.73 -0.01
CA TYR A 111 -0.65 -5.48 0.21
C TYR A 111 -0.99 -5.37 1.70
N PHE A 112 -0.56 -6.33 2.51
CA PHE A 112 -0.82 -6.29 3.95
C PHE A 112 -0.05 -5.17 4.65
N THR A 113 1.19 -4.91 4.24
CA THR A 113 1.98 -3.80 4.80
C THR A 113 1.30 -2.47 4.56
N THR A 114 0.85 -2.20 3.33
CA THR A 114 0.14 -0.96 2.99
C THR A 114 -1.20 -0.85 3.69
N LEU A 115 -1.93 -1.97 3.84
CA LEU A 115 -3.18 -2.00 4.60
C LEU A 115 -2.96 -1.65 6.08
N ILE A 116 -2.02 -2.33 6.75
CA ILE A 116 -1.71 -2.10 8.17
C ILE A 116 -1.22 -0.66 8.38
N GLN A 117 -0.36 -0.17 7.50
CA GLN A 117 0.14 1.21 7.58
C GLN A 117 -0.98 2.23 7.39
N GLY A 118 -1.88 2.01 6.43
CA GLY A 118 -3.04 2.86 6.20
C GLY A 118 -3.96 2.93 7.42
N VAL A 119 -4.32 1.78 7.99
CA VAL A 119 -5.16 1.69 9.19
C VAL A 119 -4.50 2.36 10.38
N ARG A 120 -3.24 2.02 10.69
CA ARG A 120 -2.49 2.60 11.83
C ARG A 120 -2.40 4.11 11.75
N ASN A 121 -2.08 4.64 10.57
CA ASN A 121 -1.93 6.08 10.39
C ASN A 121 -3.29 6.78 10.42
N PHE A 122 -4.35 6.18 9.89
CA PHE A 122 -5.69 6.75 9.99
C PHE A 122 -6.21 6.77 11.44
N LEU A 123 -6.00 5.70 12.20
CA LEU A 123 -6.35 5.67 13.64
C LEU A 123 -5.61 6.75 14.43
N ARG A 124 -4.32 7.00 14.12
CA ARG A 124 -3.58 8.12 14.73
C ARG A 124 -4.21 9.47 14.42
N VAL A 125 -4.69 9.69 13.19
CA VAL A 125 -5.38 10.94 12.82
C VAL A 125 -6.67 11.11 13.62
N LEU A 126 -7.45 10.04 13.81
CA LEU A 126 -8.66 10.07 14.62
C LEU A 126 -8.36 10.36 16.10
N ASN A 127 -7.37 9.68 16.68
CA ASN A 127 -7.00 9.87 18.09
C ASN A 127 -6.41 11.25 18.40
N GLN A 128 -5.76 11.90 17.43
CA GLN A 128 -5.25 13.27 17.60
C GLN A 128 -6.37 14.32 17.63
N ARG A 129 -7.57 13.99 17.14
CA ARG A 129 -8.71 14.93 17.09
C ARG A 129 -9.68 14.77 18.27
N ASN A 130 -9.75 13.59 18.87
CA ASN A 130 -10.44 13.35 20.13
C ASN A 130 -9.40 12.96 21.19
N PRO A 131 -8.64 13.92 21.75
CA PRO A 131 -7.91 13.66 22.98
C PRO A 131 -8.97 13.34 24.04
N LYS A 132 -9.00 12.10 24.51
CA LYS A 132 -9.61 11.80 25.80
C LYS A 132 -8.86 12.54 26.89
#